data_AF-A0A952IJR2-F1
#
_entry.id   AF-A0A952IJR2-F1
#
_cell.length_a   1.000
_cell.length_b   1.000
_cell.length_c   1.000
_cell.angle_alpha   90.00
_cell.angle_beta   90.00
_cell.angle_gamma   90.00
#
_symmetry.space_group_name_H-M   'P 1'
#
loop_
_entity.id
_entity.type
_entity.pdbx_description
1 polymer ?
#
loop_
_entity_poly.entity_id
_entity_poly.type
_entity_poly.pdbx_seq_one_letter_code
_entity_poly.pdbx_strand_id
1 'polypeptide(L)'
;LKDMFRTLRPGGSVWVMTDFFVENPPSKHWQEMVGVKMHYMSEKDYRKLFRVAEFENIELYRIPNPTPVDEANFKPGAYKSVEELKESRQKIGSLVITGTKLVY
;
A
#
# COMPACT_ATOMS: atom_id res chain seq x y z
N LEU A 1 10.18 7.33 -6.59
CA LEU A 1 9.16 8.10 -7.35
C LEU A 1 9.77 9.05 -8.36
N LYS A 2 10.76 9.89 -8.02
CA LYS A 2 11.42 10.80 -8.99
C LYS A 2 11.96 10.07 -10.24
N ASP A 3 12.58 8.90 -10.07
CA ASP A 3 13.02 8.10 -11.22
C ASP A 3 11.85 7.62 -12.09
N MET A 4 10.74 7.17 -11.49
CA MET A 4 9.54 6.80 -12.23
C MET A 4 8.99 7.99 -13.02
N PHE A 5 8.90 9.17 -12.39
CA PHE A 5 8.46 10.40 -13.05
C PHE A 5 9.36 10.77 -14.24
N ARG A 6 10.69 10.67 -14.07
CA ARG A 6 11.66 10.92 -15.14
C ARG A 6 11.48 9.95 -16.31
N THR A 7 11.19 8.68 -16.04
CA THR A 7 11.03 7.65 -17.09
C THR A 7 9.67 7.67 -17.78
N LEU A 8 8.62 8.16 -17.12
CA LEU A 8 7.28 8.20 -17.69
C LEU A 8 7.20 9.23 -18.82
N ARG A 9 6.51 8.85 -19.90
CA ARG A 9 6.10 9.78 -20.95
C ARG A 9 5.08 10.79 -20.37
N PRO A 10 5.01 12.01 -20.91
CA PRO A 10 3.94 12.95 -20.57
C PRO A 10 2.56 12.28 -20.77
N GLY A 11 1.64 12.48 -19.82
CA GLY A 11 0.35 11.77 -19.72
C GLY A 11 0.41 10.37 -19.11
N GLY A 12 1.60 9.83 -18.80
CA GLY A 12 1.76 8.54 -18.15
C GLY A 12 1.40 8.56 -16.66
N SER A 13 0.95 7.42 -16.14
CA SER A 13 0.60 7.27 -14.72
C SER A 13 1.49 6.26 -14.00
N VAL A 14 1.62 6.43 -12.69
CA VAL A 14 2.23 5.48 -11.76
C VAL A 14 1.15 4.94 -10.83
N TRP A 15 1.21 3.64 -10.57
CA TRP A 15 0.28 2.93 -9.70
C TRP A 15 1.11 2.14 -8.70
N VAL A 16 0.96 2.45 -7.42
CA VAL A 16 1.64 1.76 -6.32
C VAL A 16 0.58 1.11 -5.45
N MET A 17 0.71 -0.20 -5.25
CA MET A 17 -0.13 -0.96 -4.33
C MET A 17 0.71 -1.49 -3.17
N THR A 18 0.22 -1.34 -1.94
CA THR A 18 0.91 -1.85 -0.74
C THR A 18 -0.07 -2.27 0.34
N ASP A 19 0.28 -3.34 1.03
CA ASP A 19 -0.39 -3.79 2.26
C ASP A 19 0.33 -3.29 3.52
N PHE A 20 1.53 -2.73 3.39
CA PHE A 20 2.35 -2.25 4.50
C PHE A 20 2.29 -0.72 4.61
N PHE A 21 1.40 -0.23 5.48
CA PHE A 21 1.15 1.20 5.70
C PHE A 21 0.50 1.43 7.08
N VAL A 22 0.57 2.66 7.60
CA VAL A 22 0.20 3.00 8.99
C VAL A 22 -1.24 2.64 9.35
N GLU A 23 -2.18 2.92 8.44
CA GLU A 23 -3.60 2.64 8.59
C GLU A 23 -3.95 1.15 8.48
N ASN A 24 -2.95 0.26 8.29
CA ASN A 24 -3.09 -1.19 8.45
C ASN A 24 -2.19 -1.70 9.60
N PRO A 25 -2.59 -1.49 10.87
CA PRO A 25 -1.83 -1.92 12.04
C PRO A 25 -1.41 -3.40 12.05
N PRO A 26 -2.23 -4.37 11.56
CA PRO A 26 -1.79 -5.75 11.41
C PRO A 26 -0.47 -5.91 10.63
N SER A 27 -0.18 -5.04 9.66
CA SER A 27 1.04 -5.14 8.87
C SER A 27 2.31 -4.66 9.58
N LYS A 28 2.21 -3.91 10.68
CA LYS A 28 3.36 -3.24 11.33
C LYS A 28 4.50 -4.19 11.67
N HIS A 29 4.17 -5.38 12.19
CA HIS A 29 5.16 -6.38 12.63
C HIS A 29 5.92 -7.04 11.46
N TRP A 30 5.51 -6.83 10.21
CA TRP A 30 6.18 -7.42 9.06
C TRP A 30 7.61 -6.89 8.89
N GLN A 31 7.88 -5.68 9.36
CA GLN A 31 9.22 -5.09 9.44
C GLN A 31 10.23 -6.01 10.14
N GLU A 32 9.79 -6.77 11.14
CA GLU A 32 10.63 -7.69 11.91
C GLU A 32 10.88 -9.00 11.16
N MET A 33 9.99 -9.38 10.22
CA MET A 33 10.08 -10.63 9.46
C MET A 33 10.91 -10.52 8.18
N VAL A 34 10.85 -9.39 7.47
CA VAL A 34 11.43 -9.25 6.12
C VAL A 34 12.96 -9.04 6.16
N GLY A 35 13.52 -8.65 7.31
CA GLY A 35 14.98 -8.53 7.50
C GLY A 35 15.62 -7.34 6.77
N VAL A 36 14.84 -6.45 6.15
CA VAL A 36 15.30 -5.18 5.57
C VAL A 36 14.46 -4.02 6.08
N LYS A 37 15.02 -2.81 6.04
CA LYS A 37 14.29 -1.59 6.41
C LYS A 37 13.17 -1.33 5.40
N MET A 38 11.94 -1.33 5.87
CA MET A 38 10.74 -0.98 5.09
C MET A 38 10.27 0.43 5.46
N HIS A 39 9.51 1.06 4.57
CA HIS A 39 8.93 2.38 4.79
C HIS A 39 7.48 2.24 5.29
N TYR A 40 7.28 2.30 6.60
CA TYR A 40 5.94 2.26 7.21
C TYR A 40 5.32 3.65 7.20
N MET A 41 4.67 3.99 6.09
CA MET A 41 4.15 5.33 5.80
C MET A 41 2.63 5.38 5.92
N SER A 42 2.09 6.54 6.32
CA SER A 42 0.66 6.82 6.27
C SER A 42 0.19 7.18 4.86
N GLU A 43 -1.12 7.15 4.62
CA GLU A 43 -1.72 7.68 3.39
C GLU A 43 -1.30 9.14 3.13
N LYS A 44 -1.23 9.94 4.21
CA LYS A 44 -0.79 11.33 4.16
C LYS A 44 0.67 11.44 3.71
N ASP A 45 1.53 10.56 4.19
CA ASP A 45 2.95 10.52 3.80
C ASP A 45 3.10 10.10 2.33
N TYR A 46 2.33 9.10 1.87
CA TYR A 46 2.31 8.71 0.46
C TYR A 46 1.87 9.87 -0.44
N ARG A 47 0.78 10.56 -0.08
CA ARG A 47 0.31 11.73 -0.83
C ARG A 47 1.39 12.82 -0.90
N LYS A 48 2.09 13.09 0.21
CA LYS A 48 3.22 14.03 0.24
C LYS A 48 4.36 13.55 -0.66
N LEU A 49 4.71 12.27 -0.61
CA LEU A 49 5.79 11.68 -1.40
C LEU A 49 5.53 11.80 -2.92
N PHE A 50 4.28 11.58 -3.35
CA PHE A 50 3.88 11.76 -4.74
C PHE A 50 3.99 13.22 -5.19
N ARG A 51 3.51 14.17 -4.37
CA ARG A 51 3.64 15.62 -4.65
C ARG A 51 5.09 16.07 -4.77
N VAL A 52 5.96 15.61 -3.87
CA VAL A 52 7.41 15.92 -3.90
C VAL A 52 8.09 15.34 -5.16
N ALA A 53 7.50 14.32 -5.77
CA ALA A 53 7.95 13.73 -7.02
C ALA A 53 7.22 14.29 -8.26
N GLU A 54 6.47 15.40 -8.10
CA GLU A 54 5.81 16.14 -9.18
C GLU A 54 4.67 15.38 -9.88
N PHE A 55 4.16 14.31 -9.27
CA PHE A 55 2.93 13.68 -9.73
C PHE A 55 1.72 14.51 -9.36
N GLU A 56 0.74 14.55 -10.27
CA GLU A 56 -0.55 15.21 -10.10
C GLU A 56 -1.70 14.20 -10.17
N ASN A 57 -2.94 14.66 -9.99
CA ASN A 57 -4.14 13.81 -9.93
C ASN A 57 -3.96 12.61 -8.99
N ILE A 58 -3.45 12.89 -7.78
CA ILE A 58 -3.09 11.86 -6.81
C ILE A 58 -4.35 11.32 -6.14
N GLU A 59 -4.71 10.08 -6.43
CA GLU A 59 -5.80 9.37 -5.79
C GLU A 59 -5.28 8.28 -4.86
N LEU A 60 -5.99 8.08 -3.75
CA LEU A 60 -5.73 7.00 -2.80
C LEU A 60 -7.06 6.29 -2.56
N TYR A 61 -7.07 4.97 -2.71
CA TYR A 61 -8.25 4.15 -2.46
C TYR A 61 -7.88 2.75 -1.99
N ARG A 62 -8.90 2.01 -1.53
CA ARG A 62 -8.76 0.66 -0.96
C ARG A 62 -9.26 -0.40 -1.93
N ILE A 63 -8.53 -1.50 -2.02
CA ILE A 63 -8.98 -2.73 -2.68
C ILE A 63 -9.08 -3.83 -1.63
N PRO A 64 -10.29 -4.16 -1.14
CA PRO A 64 -10.50 -5.32 -0.30
C PRO A 64 -10.22 -6.62 -1.05
N ASN A 65 -9.69 -7.61 -0.35
CA ASN A 65 -9.56 -8.98 -0.85
C ASN A 65 -10.71 -9.84 -0.30
N PRO A 66 -11.73 -10.20 -1.11
CA PRO A 66 -12.91 -10.94 -0.65
C PRO A 66 -12.67 -12.45 -0.52
N THR A 67 -11.45 -12.94 -0.74
CA THR A 67 -11.15 -14.38 -0.64
C THR A 67 -11.53 -14.90 0.75
N PRO A 68 -12.34 -15.98 0.83
CA PRO A 68 -12.69 -16.60 2.11
C PRO A 68 -11.45 -17.02 2.89
N VAL A 69 -11.50 -16.86 4.22
CA VAL A 69 -10.42 -17.29 5.11
C VAL A 69 -10.73 -18.69 5.59
N ASP A 70 -9.79 -19.62 5.40
CA ASP A 70 -9.88 -20.95 5.99
C ASP A 70 -9.48 -20.91 7.46
N GLU A 71 -10.47 -20.67 8.32
CA GLU A 71 -10.28 -20.51 9.76
C GLU A 71 -9.82 -21.80 10.44
N ALA A 72 -10.28 -22.95 9.92
CA ALA A 72 -9.96 -24.26 10.49
C ALA A 72 -8.48 -24.64 10.32
N ASN A 73 -7.85 -24.16 9.24
CA ASN A 73 -6.45 -24.43 8.93
C ASN A 73 -5.52 -23.23 9.11
N PHE A 74 -5.98 -22.17 9.79
CA PHE A 74 -5.17 -20.97 10.01
C PHE A 74 -3.92 -21.28 10.83
N LYS A 75 -2.77 -20.77 10.38
CA LYS A 75 -1.49 -20.82 11.10
C LYS A 75 -0.92 -19.41 11.22
N PRO A 76 -0.51 -18.97 12.43
CA PRO A 76 0.15 -17.69 12.61
C PRO A 76 1.41 -17.56 11.74
N GLY A 77 1.68 -16.34 11.27
CA GLY A 77 2.81 -16.02 10.41
C GLY A 77 2.80 -14.53 10.11
N ALA A 78 2.52 -14.16 8.86
CA ALA A 78 2.28 -12.76 8.51
C ALA A 78 1.05 -12.14 9.18
N TYR A 79 0.15 -12.96 9.73
CA TYR A 79 -0.91 -12.49 10.61
C TYR A 79 -0.86 -13.33 11.87
N LYS A 80 -1.12 -12.72 13.03
CA LYS A 80 -1.09 -13.43 14.31
C LYS A 80 -2.41 -14.14 14.60
N SER A 81 -3.51 -13.67 14.03
CA SER A 81 -4.83 -14.28 14.18
C SER A 81 -5.67 -14.19 12.90
N VAL A 82 -6.76 -14.96 12.87
CA VAL A 82 -7.79 -14.89 11.81
C VAL A 82 -8.41 -13.49 11.76
N GLU A 83 -8.63 -12.86 12.91
CA GLU A 83 -9.19 -11.53 13.03
C GLU A 83 -8.28 -10.48 12.40
N GLU A 84 -6.96 -10.53 12.67
CA GLU A 84 -5.99 -9.64 12.03
C GLU A 84 -5.96 -9.81 10.51
N LEU A 85 -6.03 -11.06 10.05
CA LEU A 85 -6.06 -11.37 8.62
C LEU A 85 -7.32 -10.81 7.95
N LYS A 86 -8.50 -11.01 8.56
CA LYS A 86 -9.78 -10.47 8.07
C LYS A 86 -9.79 -8.94 8.12
N GLU A 87 -9.33 -8.34 9.21
CA GLU A 87 -9.23 -6.89 9.37
C GLU A 87 -8.35 -6.29 8.27
N SER A 88 -7.13 -6.81 8.09
CA SER A 88 -6.20 -6.31 7.08
C SER A 88 -6.70 -6.53 5.65
N ARG A 89 -7.13 -7.75 5.31
CA ARG A 89 -7.44 -8.11 3.91
C ARG A 89 -8.83 -7.69 3.48
N GLN A 90 -9.83 -7.93 4.32
CA GLN A 90 -11.23 -7.82 3.93
C GLN A 90 -11.84 -6.47 4.30
N LYS A 91 -11.45 -5.86 5.44
CA LYS A 91 -12.00 -4.57 5.87
C LYS A 91 -11.14 -3.39 5.41
N ILE A 92 -9.84 -3.42 5.71
CA ILE A 92 -8.93 -2.33 5.35
C ILE A 92 -8.56 -2.41 3.87
N GLY A 93 -8.14 -3.59 3.42
CA GLY A 93 -7.70 -3.83 2.05
C GLY A 93 -6.35 -3.20 1.69
N SER A 94 -5.87 -3.52 0.50
CA SER A 94 -4.63 -2.95 -0.04
C SER A 94 -4.80 -1.45 -0.29
N LEU A 95 -3.77 -0.66 0.03
CA LEU A 95 -3.70 0.74 -0.38
C LEU A 95 -3.25 0.80 -1.83
N VAL A 96 -4.04 1.47 -2.68
CA VAL A 96 -3.58 1.89 -4.02
C VAL A 96 -3.39 3.39 -4.03
N ILE A 97 -2.23 3.83 -4.52
CA ILE A 97 -1.90 5.23 -4.77
C ILE A 97 -1.63 5.39 -6.26
N THR A 98 -2.33 6.32 -6.89
CA THR A 98 -2.12 6.68 -8.29
C THR A 98 -1.58 8.10 -8.40
N GLY A 99 -0.93 8.40 -9.51
CA GLY A 99 -0.52 9.75 -9.87
C GLY A 99 -0.11 9.82 -11.33
N THR A 100 -0.32 10.98 -11.95
CA THR A 100 -0.11 11.19 -13.38
C THR A 100 0.94 12.27 -13.59
N LYS A 101 1.81 12.08 -14.60
CA LYS A 101 2.70 13.11 -15.10
C LYS A 101 1.93 13.97 -16.10
N LEU A 102 1.51 15.17 -15.69
CA LEU A 102 0.84 16.10 -16.59
C LEU A 102 1.81 16.73 -17.58
N VAL A 103 1.24 17.26 -18.64
CA VAL A 103 1.91 18.11 -19.64
C VAL A 103 1.39 19.51 -19.38
N TYR A 104 2.28 20.48 -19.23
CA TYR A 104 1.96 21.89 -19.43
C TYR A 104 2.62 22.35 -20.71
#